data_AF-A0AAD4Q6Z8-F1
#
_entry.id   AF-A0AAD4Q6Z8-F1
#
_cell.length_a   1.000
_cell.length_b   1.000
_cell.length_c   1.000
_cell.angle_alpha   90.00
_cell.angle_beta   90.00
_cell.angle_gamma   90.00
#
_symmetry.space_group_name_H-M   'P 1'
#
loop_
_entity.id
_entity.type
_entity.pdbx_description
1 polymer ?
#
loop_
_entity_poly.entity_id
_entity_poly.type
_entity_poly.pdbx_seq_one_letter_code
_entity_poly.pdbx_strand_id
1 'polypeptide(L)'
;GRFRLILVTHDESTFFQNDLRKTYWTHVSNKPTPRQKGDGQSIMVSDFLTSEWGRLHDDPDDNGLDGEKPQEARIFFKAGLNRDGYFSADNLLEQVDGAIDIFEGKTKGMAQGLFLFDNAPSHQKRAADALSARKM
;
A
#
# COMPACT_ATOMS: atom_id res chain seq x y z
N GLY A 1 29.78 9.32 10.96
CA GLY A 1 29.51 7.87 11.12
C GLY A 1 28.59 7.43 10.01
N ARG A 2 28.74 6.21 9.48
CA ARG A 2 27.81 5.67 8.49
C ARG A 2 26.53 5.29 9.23
N PHE A 3 25.46 6.07 9.08
CA PHE A 3 24.14 5.66 9.57
C PHE A 3 23.76 4.33 8.91
N ARG A 4 23.11 3.45 9.67
CA ARG A 4 22.59 2.19 9.13
C ARG A 4 21.55 2.52 8.05
N LEU A 5 21.71 2.01 6.84
CA LEU A 5 20.73 2.18 5.78
C LEU A 5 19.71 1.03 5.84
N ILE A 6 18.41 1.35 5.82
CA ILE A 6 17.33 0.37 5.82
C ILE A 6 16.50 0.58 4.56
N LEU A 7 16.38 -0.46 3.75
CA LEU A 7 15.55 -0.45 2.54
C LEU A 7 14.07 -0.60 2.94
N VAL A 8 13.25 0.33 2.48
CA VAL A 8 11.80 0.31 2.62
C VAL A 8 11.20 0.25 1.22
N THR A 9 10.59 -0.87 0.87
CA THR A 9 9.96 -1.11 -0.43
C THR A 9 8.46 -0.88 -0.35
N HIS A 10 7.87 -0.35 -1.42
CA HIS A 10 6.45 -0.05 -1.53
C HIS A 10 5.87 -0.59 -2.83
N ASP A 11 4.63 -1.08 -2.77
CA ASP A 11 3.87 -1.49 -3.94
C ASP A 11 2.35 -1.52 -3.62
N GLU A 12 1.53 -1.49 -4.67
CA GLU A 12 0.07 -1.62 -4.58
C GLU A 12 -0.45 -2.85 -5.32
N SER A 13 -1.33 -3.60 -4.65
CA SER A 13 -2.01 -4.75 -5.26
C SER A 13 -3.52 -4.63 -5.13
N THR A 14 -4.23 -4.99 -6.20
CA THR A 14 -5.70 -4.99 -6.22
C THR A 14 -6.25 -6.40 -6.26
N PHE A 15 -7.10 -6.71 -5.30
CA PHE A 15 -7.79 -7.98 -5.19
C PHE A 15 -9.26 -7.82 -5.54
N PHE A 16 -9.84 -8.83 -6.17
CA PHE A 16 -11.24 -8.80 -6.60
C PHE A 16 -12.05 -9.88 -5.89
N GLN A 17 -13.31 -9.58 -5.59
CA GLN A 17 -14.25 -10.47 -4.89
C GLN A 17 -14.44 -11.80 -5.61
N ASN A 18 -14.44 -11.78 -6.95
CA ASN A 18 -14.62 -12.97 -7.78
C ASN A 18 -13.30 -13.48 -8.37
N ASP A 19 -12.15 -13.11 -7.77
CA ASP A 19 -10.86 -13.68 -8.14
C ASP A 19 -10.77 -15.15 -7.67
N LEU A 20 -11.28 -16.03 -8.52
CA LEU A 20 -11.50 -17.44 -8.24
C LEU A 20 -10.95 -18.27 -9.39
N ARG A 21 -10.50 -19.48 -9.07
CA ARG A 21 -10.08 -20.45 -10.08
C ARG A 21 -11.28 -20.82 -10.97
N LYS A 22 -11.27 -20.32 -12.21
CA LYS A 22 -12.35 -20.56 -13.19
C LYS A 22 -12.31 -21.97 -13.78
N THR A 23 -11.16 -22.64 -13.73
CA THR A 23 -10.95 -23.99 -14.28
C THR A 23 -10.73 -25.00 -13.17
N TYR A 24 -11.67 -25.94 -13.03
CA TYR A 24 -11.60 -27.04 -12.07
C TYR A 24 -12.20 -28.31 -12.67
N TRP A 25 -11.74 -29.47 -12.20
CA TRP A 25 -12.32 -30.75 -12.57
C TRP A 25 -13.59 -30.99 -11.76
N THR A 26 -14.64 -31.47 -12.42
CA THR A 26 -15.91 -31.79 -11.76
C THR A 26 -16.46 -33.10 -12.33
N HIS A 27 -17.34 -33.75 -11.58
CA HIS A 27 -17.95 -34.99 -12.03
C HIS A 27 -18.83 -34.75 -13.27
N VAL A 28 -18.90 -35.71 -14.19
CA VAL A 28 -19.64 -35.57 -15.46
C VAL A 28 -21.12 -35.24 -15.28
N SER A 29 -21.71 -35.64 -14.14
CA SER A 29 -23.10 -35.35 -13.80
C SER A 29 -23.34 -33.96 -13.22
N ASN A 30 -22.29 -33.22 -12.87
CA ASN A 30 -22.42 -31.89 -12.29
C ASN A 30 -22.77 -30.88 -13.39
N LYS A 31 -23.86 -30.13 -13.16
CA LYS A 31 -24.24 -29.02 -14.03
C LYS A 31 -23.51 -27.75 -13.59
N PRO A 32 -22.96 -26.96 -14.52
CA PRO A 32 -22.34 -25.69 -14.16
C PRO A 32 -23.39 -24.72 -13.60
N THR A 33 -23.11 -24.15 -12.42
CA THR A 33 -23.93 -23.08 -11.85
C THR A 33 -23.51 -21.74 -12.45
N PRO A 34 -24.42 -20.96 -13.05
CA PRO A 34 -24.12 -19.62 -13.51
C PRO A 34 -23.56 -18.75 -12.39
N ARG A 35 -22.51 -17.98 -12.68
CA ARG A 35 -21.94 -16.99 -11.76
C ARG A 35 -22.18 -15.59 -12.30
N GLN A 36 -22.20 -14.60 -11.41
CA GLN A 36 -22.25 -13.20 -11.80
C GLN A 36 -21.09 -12.89 -12.74
N LYS A 37 -21.37 -12.12 -13.80
CA LYS A 37 -20.36 -11.70 -14.76
C LYS A 37 -19.51 -10.59 -14.16
N GLY A 38 -18.20 -10.67 -14.34
CA GLY A 38 -17.24 -9.66 -13.89
C GLY A 38 -16.55 -10.03 -12.57
N ASP A 39 -15.56 -9.24 -12.20
CA ASP A 39 -14.66 -9.56 -11.08
C ASP A 39 -15.23 -9.16 -9.71
N GLY A 40 -16.41 -8.55 -9.68
CA GLY A 40 -17.08 -8.12 -8.46
C GLY A 40 -16.43 -6.88 -7.85
N GLN A 41 -16.59 -6.69 -6.54
CA GLN A 41 -15.96 -5.56 -5.84
C GLN A 41 -14.44 -5.75 -5.75
N SER A 42 -13.68 -4.66 -5.83
CA SER A 42 -12.23 -4.69 -5.61
C SER A 42 -11.83 -4.12 -4.25
N ILE A 43 -10.64 -4.49 -3.79
CA ILE A 43 -9.93 -3.84 -2.69
C ILE A 43 -8.48 -3.70 -3.12
N MET A 44 -7.98 -2.46 -3.11
CA MET A 44 -6.57 -2.17 -3.30
C MET A 44 -5.91 -2.16 -1.93
N VAL A 45 -4.76 -2.80 -1.82
CA VAL A 45 -3.90 -2.78 -0.64
C VAL A 45 -2.60 -2.14 -1.07
N SER A 46 -2.22 -1.06 -0.38
CA SER A 46 -0.92 -0.42 -0.51
C SER A 46 -0.15 -0.62 0.79
N ASP A 47 1.11 -1.02 0.71
CA ASP A 47 1.88 -1.38 1.91
C ASP A 47 3.37 -1.08 1.74
N PHE A 48 4.05 -0.90 2.88
CA PHE A 48 5.49 -0.73 2.97
C PHE A 48 6.11 -1.94 3.67
N LEU A 49 7.15 -2.50 3.06
CA LEU A 49 7.88 -3.64 3.58
C LEU A 49 9.36 -3.31 3.77
N THR A 50 9.94 -3.80 4.86
CA THR A 50 11.38 -3.86 5.07
C THR A 50 11.82 -5.32 5.17
N SER A 51 13.08 -5.60 4.82
CA SER A 51 13.61 -6.97 4.90
C SER A 51 13.70 -7.51 6.33
N GLU A 52 13.80 -6.61 7.32
CA GLU A 52 14.04 -6.97 8.71
C GLU A 52 12.77 -7.02 9.56
N TRP A 53 11.79 -6.17 9.26
CA TRP A 53 10.57 -6.03 10.06
C TRP A 53 9.34 -6.60 9.34
N GLY A 54 9.46 -6.92 8.05
CA GLY A 54 8.29 -7.21 7.23
C GLY A 54 7.49 -5.93 7.05
N ARG A 55 6.24 -5.91 7.51
CA ARG A 55 5.38 -4.73 7.35
C ARG A 55 5.87 -3.56 8.19
N LEU A 56 5.77 -2.36 7.65
CA LEU A 56 6.04 -1.15 8.40
C LEU A 56 4.81 -0.79 9.25
N HIS A 57 4.85 -1.22 10.50
CA HIS A 57 3.88 -0.86 11.54
C HIS A 57 4.62 -0.55 12.83
N ASP A 58 3.96 0.16 13.73
CA ASP A 58 4.37 0.39 15.10
C ASP A 58 3.37 -0.30 16.03
N ASP A 59 3.84 -1.33 16.75
CA ASP A 59 3.02 -2.00 17.75
C ASP A 59 3.27 -1.37 19.13
N PRO A 60 2.21 -1.01 19.88
CA PRO A 60 2.34 -0.39 21.20
C PRO A 60 3.11 -1.27 22.20
N ASP A 61 2.94 -2.59 22.06
CA ASP A 61 3.60 -3.62 22.88
C ASP A 61 5.13 -3.62 22.69
N ASP A 62 5.61 -3.30 21.48
CA ASP A 62 7.05 -3.21 21.18
C ASP A 62 7.70 -1.98 21.82
N ASN A 63 6.92 -0.92 22.07
CA ASN A 63 7.39 0.35 22.60
C ASN A 63 7.04 0.58 24.08
N GLY A 64 6.32 -0.35 24.72
CA GLY A 64 5.88 -0.25 26.12
C GLY A 64 4.87 0.86 26.37
N LEU A 65 4.10 1.25 25.34
CA LEU A 65 3.05 2.27 25.40
C LEU A 65 1.68 1.59 25.49
N ASP A 66 1.36 1.09 26.69
CA ASP A 66 0.07 0.43 26.94
C ASP A 66 -1.11 1.38 26.66
N GLY A 67 -1.98 0.99 25.71
CA GLY A 67 -3.26 1.66 25.44
C GLY A 67 -3.30 2.56 24.20
N GLU A 68 -2.20 2.74 23.47
CA GLU A 68 -2.24 3.39 22.16
C GLU A 68 -2.65 2.42 21.05
N LYS A 69 -3.23 2.94 19.95
CA LYS A 69 -3.58 2.10 18.80
C LYS A 69 -2.31 1.81 17.99
N PRO A 70 -2.12 0.58 17.49
CA PRO A 70 -1.06 0.29 16.54
C PRO A 70 -1.17 1.22 15.33
N GLN A 71 -0.05 1.81 14.93
CA GLN A 71 0.04 2.58 13.69
C GLN A 71 0.54 1.66 12.59
N GLU A 72 -0.11 1.64 11.42
CA GLU A 72 0.38 0.87 10.28
C GLU A 72 0.43 1.75 9.02
N ALA A 73 1.49 1.59 8.22
CA ALA A 73 1.64 2.30 6.94
C ALA A 73 0.74 1.71 5.83
N ARG A 74 0.05 0.59 6.12
CA ARG A 74 -0.82 -0.10 5.17
C ARG A 74 -2.12 0.66 4.97
N ILE A 75 -2.51 0.83 3.71
CA ILE A 75 -3.83 1.37 3.35
C ILE A 75 -4.67 0.32 2.64
N PHE A 76 -5.93 0.22 3.06
CA PHE A 76 -6.98 -0.47 2.32
C PHE A 76 -7.84 0.56 1.59
N PHE A 77 -7.82 0.50 0.26
CA PHE A 77 -8.55 1.43 -0.59
C PHE A 77 -9.66 0.72 -1.37
N LYS A 78 -10.90 1.18 -1.20
CA LYS A 78 -12.07 0.59 -1.84
C LYS A 78 -12.36 1.34 -3.14
N ALA A 79 -11.74 0.90 -4.24
CA ALA A 79 -11.89 1.57 -5.53
C ALA A 79 -13.35 1.55 -6.06
N GLY A 80 -13.77 2.66 -6.67
CA GLY A 80 -15.06 2.81 -7.37
C GLY A 80 -15.76 4.15 -7.12
N LEU A 81 -16.58 4.60 -8.08
CA LEU A 81 -17.29 5.90 -8.06
C LEU A 81 -18.21 6.08 -6.85
N ASN A 82 -18.83 4.99 -6.37
CA ASN A 82 -19.69 5.00 -5.17
C ASN A 82 -18.94 4.49 -3.93
N ARG A 83 -17.60 4.58 -3.93
CA ARG A 83 -16.70 4.13 -2.86
C ARG A 83 -15.63 5.21 -2.66
N ASP A 84 -14.35 4.83 -2.53
CA ASP A 84 -13.27 5.77 -2.22
C ASP A 84 -12.75 6.49 -3.48
N GLY A 85 -13.34 6.24 -4.65
CA GLY A 85 -12.93 6.84 -5.92
C GLY A 85 -11.71 6.14 -6.53
N TYR A 86 -10.70 6.93 -6.92
CA TYR A 86 -9.45 6.47 -7.52
C TYR A 86 -8.28 6.82 -6.60
N PHE A 87 -7.35 5.87 -6.42
CA PHE A 87 -6.15 6.12 -5.64
C PHE A 87 -5.28 7.15 -6.36
N SER A 88 -5.03 8.27 -5.70
CA SER A 88 -4.34 9.43 -6.27
C SER A 88 -2.95 9.60 -5.66
N ALA A 89 -2.13 10.45 -6.29
CA ALA A 89 -0.85 10.83 -5.72
C ALA A 89 -0.99 11.49 -4.33
N ASP A 90 -2.11 12.14 -4.05
CA ASP A 90 -2.33 12.79 -2.75
C ASP A 90 -2.53 11.72 -1.66
N ASN A 91 -3.18 10.60 -2.00
CA ASN A 91 -3.28 9.44 -1.10
C ASN A 91 -1.93 8.78 -0.85
N LEU A 92 -1.08 8.69 -1.88
CA LEU A 92 0.29 8.19 -1.73
C LEU A 92 1.10 9.09 -0.79
N LEU A 93 1.01 10.42 -0.95
CA LEU A 93 1.74 11.36 -0.09
C LEU A 93 1.32 11.19 1.38
N GLU A 94 0.02 11.15 1.66
CA GLU A 94 -0.50 10.89 3.01
C GLU A 94 0.02 9.57 3.60
N GLN A 95 0.09 8.52 2.78
CA GLN A 95 0.63 7.23 3.20
C GLN A 95 2.13 7.28 3.49
N VAL A 96 2.90 7.97 2.63
CA VAL A 96 4.35 8.13 2.78
C VAL A 96 4.68 8.93 4.04
N ASP A 97 3.92 9.98 4.33
CA ASP A 97 4.08 10.77 5.57
C ASP A 97 3.92 9.88 6.81
N GLY A 98 2.84 9.08 6.86
CA GLY A 98 2.65 8.12 7.96
C GLY A 98 3.74 7.04 8.02
N ALA A 99 4.23 6.57 6.86
CA ALA A 99 5.34 5.62 6.80
C ALA A 99 6.65 6.21 7.35
N ILE A 100 6.93 7.49 7.08
CA ILE A 100 8.09 8.19 7.62
C ILE A 100 7.97 8.31 9.14
N ASP A 101 6.80 8.70 9.66
CA ASP A 101 6.57 8.81 11.12
C ASP A 101 6.82 7.48 11.83
N ILE A 102 6.31 6.37 11.30
CA ILE A 102 6.55 5.02 11.84
C ILE A 102 8.03 4.64 11.76
N PHE A 103 8.70 4.95 10.65
CA PHE A 103 10.12 4.64 10.46
C PHE A 103 11.01 5.42 11.45
N GLU A 104 10.78 6.72 11.60
CA GLU A 104 11.51 7.57 12.54
C GLU A 104 11.24 7.15 13.99
N GLY A 105 10.00 6.78 14.33
CA GLY A 105 9.65 6.23 15.64
C GLY A 105 10.42 4.95 15.97
N LYS A 106 10.41 3.97 15.05
CA LYS A 106 11.14 2.70 15.22
C LYS A 106 12.65 2.86 15.30
N THR A 107 13.20 3.76 14.50
CA THR A 107 14.67 3.93 14.41
C THR A 107 15.21 4.93 15.41
N LYS A 108 14.36 5.80 15.99
CA LYS A 108 14.72 6.90 16.88
C LYS A 108 15.83 7.78 16.28
N GLY A 109 15.79 7.97 14.96
CA GLY A 109 16.79 8.72 14.19
C GLY A 109 18.17 8.05 14.07
N MET A 110 18.30 6.77 14.45
CA MET A 110 19.58 6.03 14.43
C MET A 110 19.86 5.31 13.11
N ALA A 111 18.92 5.34 12.17
CA ALA A 111 19.04 4.75 10.84
C ALA A 111 18.50 5.70 9.77
N GLN A 112 18.90 5.47 8.53
CA GLN A 112 18.43 6.22 7.36
C GLN A 112 17.57 5.30 6.49
N GLY A 113 16.37 5.76 6.15
CA GLY A 113 15.47 5.06 5.24
C GLY A 113 15.83 5.28 3.78
N LEU A 114 15.94 4.20 3.00
CA LEU A 114 15.95 4.24 1.54
C LEU A 114 14.59 3.75 1.05
N PHE A 115 13.70 4.67 0.71
CA PHE A 115 12.37 4.34 0.19
C PHE A 115 12.43 4.08 -1.31
N LEU A 116 11.93 2.91 -1.72
CA LEU A 116 11.92 2.45 -3.10
C LEU A 116 10.48 2.31 -3.59
N PHE A 117 10.18 3.00 -4.68
CA PHE A 117 8.90 3.00 -5.37
C PHE A 117 9.09 2.53 -6.81
N ASP A 118 8.00 2.09 -7.43
CA ASP A 118 7.95 1.88 -8.87
C ASP A 118 7.82 3.23 -9.63
N ASN A 119 7.59 3.15 -10.94
CA ASN A 119 7.46 4.32 -11.82
C ASN A 119 6.00 4.62 -12.22
N ALA A 120 5.02 4.26 -11.40
CA ALA A 120 3.62 4.57 -11.67
C ALA A 120 3.42 6.09 -11.88
N PRO A 121 2.51 6.53 -12.76
CA PRO A 121 2.28 7.95 -13.02
C PRO A 121 1.91 8.77 -11.78
N SER A 122 1.20 8.16 -10.82
CA SER A 122 0.91 8.75 -9.50
C SER A 122 2.18 9.08 -8.73
N HIS A 123 3.19 8.23 -8.78
CA HIS A 123 4.46 8.36 -8.05
C HIS A 123 5.37 9.44 -8.68
N GLN A 124 5.11 9.78 -9.93
CA GLN A 124 5.86 10.78 -10.70
C GLN A 124 5.12 12.12 -10.81
N LYS A 125 4.00 12.30 -10.12
CA LYS A 125 3.25 13.56 -10.13
C LYS A 125 4.14 14.66 -9.55
N ARG A 126 4.31 15.73 -10.31
CA ARG A 126 5.00 16.94 -9.84
C ARG A 126 4.06 17.74 -8.93
N ALA A 127 4.66 18.50 -8.01
CA ALA A 127 3.93 19.49 -7.24
C ALA A 127 3.18 20.47 -8.16
N ALA A 128 2.04 21.00 -7.70
CA ALA A 128 1.18 21.87 -8.50
C ALA A 128 1.89 23.17 -8.93
N ASP A 129 2.87 23.61 -8.15
CA ASP A 129 3.72 24.78 -8.34
C ASP A 129 5.08 24.44 -8.98
N ALA A 130 5.31 23.18 -9.39
CA ALA A 130 6.57 22.77 -9.98
C ALA A 130 6.82 23.49 -11.32
N LEU A 131 8.04 24.00 -11.49
CA LEU A 131 8.48 24.61 -12.74
C LEU A 131 8.31 23.64 -13.92
N SER A 132 7.73 24.15 -15.01
CA SER A 132 7.50 23.37 -16.22
C SER A 132 8.03 24.12 -17.43
N ALA A 133 9.01 23.52 -18.11
CA ALA A 133 9.55 24.05 -19.36
C ALA A 133 8.48 24.21 -20.47
N ARG A 134 7.32 23.55 -20.34
CA ARG A 134 6.19 23.69 -21.28
C ARG A 134 5.30 24.91 -21.00
N LYS A 135 5.44 25.51 -19.82
CA LYS A 135 4.70 26.70 -19.38
C LYS A 135 5.65 27.89 -19.13
N MET A 136 6.88 27.80 -19.64
CA MET A 136 7.79 28.94 -19.75
C MET A 136 7.46 29.74 -21.01
#